data_AF-A0A8T3QI52-F1
#
_entry.id   AF-A0A8T3QI52-F1
#
_cell.length_a   1.000
_cell.length_b   1.000
_cell.length_c   1.000
_cell.angle_alpha   90.00
_cell.angle_beta   90.00
_cell.angle_gamma   90.00
#
_symmetry.space_group_name_H-M   'P 1'
#
loop_
_entity.id
_entity.type
_entity.pdbx_description
1 polymer ?
#
loop_
_entity_poly.entity_id
_entity_poly.type
_entity_poly.pdbx_seq_one_letter_code
_entity_poly.pdbx_strand_id
1 'polypeptide(L)'
;MRLAIEATGNPLRAGEGAWITTTLRNTGRDTLRWMTDGCAIHVGAHGEMPFRWAKGFLQAGVAKTYKNWAYVANLPAPESPIWLSAVPERFVGKATFGCADLGVPHELAPSREVRQRHHWDGQAAPDLGLPPNGPAEWIGTFQTWWRQADPGAEFAENPRDPLLVRLPAGIVGGRDPGMLSAGQAIDVAVTVPALRALLEANPSIQDWDMPITTRFDHPRALWQIGLKTNDGFSVLVQIEPLTAAVVRVVQDPFPAP
;
A
#
# COMPACT_ATOMS: atom_id res chain seq x y z
N MET A 1 -2.60 9.25 28.74
CA MET A 1 -2.66 9.49 27.28
C MET A 1 -3.91 8.85 26.74
N ARG A 2 -4.53 9.45 25.73
CA ARG A 2 -5.68 8.89 25.01
C ARG A 2 -5.42 9.04 23.51
N LEU A 3 -5.65 7.95 22.77
CA LEU A 3 -5.63 7.94 21.31
C LEU A 3 -7.06 7.73 20.80
N ALA A 4 -7.43 8.46 19.76
CA ALA A 4 -8.72 8.33 19.08
C ALA A 4 -8.53 8.33 17.56
N ILE A 5 -9.42 7.64 16.86
CA ILE A 5 -9.50 7.61 15.40
C ILE A 5 -10.96 7.78 14.99
N GLU A 6 -11.18 8.57 13.95
CA GLU A 6 -12.50 8.93 13.41
C GLU A 6 -12.45 8.90 11.89
N ALA A 7 -13.58 8.63 11.23
CA ALA A 7 -13.71 8.69 9.79
C ALA A 7 -14.85 9.65 9.39
N THR A 8 -14.76 10.30 8.23
CA THR A 8 -15.81 11.21 7.72
C THR A 8 -17.14 10.54 7.40
N GLY A 9 -17.20 9.21 7.43
CA GLY A 9 -18.41 8.43 7.26
C GLY A 9 -18.21 6.99 7.71
N ASN A 10 -19.32 6.28 7.91
CA ASN A 10 -19.36 4.83 8.09
C ASN A 10 -20.77 4.34 7.68
N PRO A 11 -20.90 3.55 6.60
CA PRO A 11 -19.84 2.96 5.78
C PRO A 11 -19.07 3.98 4.94
N LEU A 12 -17.86 3.60 4.53
CA LEU A 12 -17.03 4.29 3.55
C LEU A 12 -17.28 3.71 2.15
N ARG A 13 -17.23 4.54 1.11
CA ARG A 13 -17.43 4.14 -0.29
C ARG A 13 -16.08 3.91 -0.97
N ALA A 14 -15.88 2.74 -1.58
CA ALA A 14 -14.73 2.49 -2.42
C ALA A 14 -14.75 3.43 -3.64
N GLY A 15 -13.57 3.86 -4.08
CA GLY A 15 -13.40 4.85 -5.16
C GLY A 15 -13.77 6.29 -4.80
N GLU A 16 -14.28 6.53 -3.59
CA GLU A 16 -14.57 7.87 -3.08
C GLU A 16 -13.61 8.23 -1.95
N GLY A 17 -13.08 9.46 -2.00
CA GLY A 17 -12.16 9.96 -0.98
C GLY A 17 -12.83 10.11 0.38
N ALA A 18 -12.15 9.67 1.45
CA ALA A 18 -12.59 9.85 2.83
C ALA A 18 -11.43 10.30 3.72
N TRP A 19 -11.77 11.04 4.78
CA TRP A 19 -10.78 11.47 5.76
C TRP A 19 -10.83 10.61 7.01
N ILE A 20 -9.66 10.11 7.40
CA ILE A 20 -9.40 9.42 8.65
C ILE A 20 -8.63 10.40 9.54
N THR A 21 -9.21 10.74 10.69
CA THR A 21 -8.62 11.68 11.64
C THR A 21 -8.09 10.91 12.83
N THR A 22 -6.83 11.13 13.19
CA THR A 22 -6.24 10.64 14.43
C THR A 22 -6.08 11.79 15.42
N THR A 23 -6.33 11.52 16.70
CA THR A 23 -6.12 12.48 17.79
C THR A 23 -5.35 11.82 18.92
N LEU A 24 -4.18 12.37 19.22
CA LEU A 24 -3.36 12.00 20.36
C LEU A 24 -3.48 13.08 21.44
N ARG A 25 -4.03 12.72 22.61
CA ARG A 25 -4.15 13.64 23.74
C ARG A 25 -3.31 13.18 24.92
N ASN A 26 -2.44 14.06 25.41
CA ASN A 26 -1.70 13.80 26.64
C ASN A 26 -2.59 14.08 27.86
N THR A 27 -3.29 13.06 28.35
CA THR A 27 -4.07 13.13 29.60
C THR A 27 -3.24 12.88 30.87
N GLY A 28 -1.93 12.70 30.75
CA GLY A 28 -1.03 12.50 31.88
C GLY A 28 -0.49 13.80 32.47
N ARG A 29 0.41 13.67 33.45
CA ARG A 29 1.09 14.81 34.11
C ARG A 29 2.47 15.12 33.55
N ASP A 30 3.08 14.16 32.83
CA ASP A 30 4.41 14.33 32.21
C ASP A 30 4.28 14.66 30.73
N THR A 31 5.24 15.41 30.20
CA THR A 31 5.42 15.59 28.75
C THR A 31 5.69 14.25 28.09
N LEU A 32 5.06 14.02 26.94
CA LEU A 32 5.37 12.88 26.08
C LEU A 32 6.42 13.30 25.05
N ARG A 33 7.32 12.39 24.70
CA ARG A 33 8.31 12.57 23.63
C ARG A 33 8.21 11.42 22.64
N TRP A 34 8.39 11.69 21.36
CA TRP A 34 8.49 10.67 20.32
C TRP A 34 9.28 11.21 19.13
N MET A 35 9.60 10.34 18.18
CA MET A 35 10.23 10.74 16.93
C MET A 35 9.35 10.34 15.75
N THR A 36 9.39 11.15 14.71
CA THR A 36 8.87 10.79 13.38
C THR A 36 10.01 10.82 12.37
N ASP A 37 9.78 10.27 11.20
CA ASP A 37 10.63 10.49 10.03
C ASP A 37 10.29 11.83 9.32
N GLY A 38 10.86 12.04 8.12
CA GLY A 38 10.53 13.18 7.27
C GLY A 38 9.05 13.28 6.86
N CYS A 39 8.26 12.20 6.96
CA CYS A 39 6.82 12.21 6.73
C CYS A 39 6.02 12.78 7.89
N ALA A 40 6.65 13.04 9.06
CA ALA A 40 6.06 13.71 10.22
C ALA A 40 4.65 13.18 10.59
N ILE A 41 4.48 11.87 10.48
CA ILE A 41 3.27 11.17 10.88
C ILE A 41 3.40 10.89 12.37
N HIS A 42 2.64 11.60 13.20
CA HIS A 42 2.65 11.39 14.65
C HIS A 42 1.87 10.14 15.01
N VAL A 43 0.70 9.93 14.40
CA VAL A 43 -0.09 8.69 14.54
C VAL A 43 -0.38 8.14 13.16
N GLY A 44 0.11 6.93 12.87
CA GLY A 44 -0.20 6.23 11.63
C GLY A 44 -1.67 5.86 11.56
N ALA A 45 -2.25 5.90 10.35
CA ALA A 45 -3.63 5.48 10.10
C ALA A 45 -3.67 4.61 8.85
N HIS A 46 -4.08 3.35 9.02
CA HIS A 46 -4.28 2.41 7.91
C HIS A 46 -5.52 1.57 8.18
N GLY A 47 -6.13 1.05 7.11
CA GLY A 47 -7.25 0.13 7.21
C GLY A 47 -6.81 -1.29 6.89
N GLU A 48 -7.48 -2.27 7.50
CA GLU A 48 -7.32 -3.68 7.19
C GLU A 48 -8.67 -4.31 6.93
N MET A 49 -8.77 -5.13 5.89
CA MET A 49 -9.94 -5.97 5.65
C MET A 49 -9.56 -7.44 5.87
N PRO A 50 -10.44 -8.27 6.46
CA PRO A 50 -10.16 -9.68 6.74
C PRO A 50 -10.21 -10.57 5.48
N PHE A 51 -10.08 -9.98 4.30
CA PHE A 51 -10.03 -10.65 3.00
C PHE A 51 -8.60 -10.78 2.50
N ARG A 52 -8.41 -11.62 1.49
CA ARG A 52 -7.11 -11.81 0.81
C ARG A 52 -7.30 -11.70 -0.69
N TRP A 53 -6.28 -11.19 -1.36
CA TRP A 53 -6.25 -11.21 -2.82
C TRP A 53 -6.09 -12.63 -3.33
N ALA A 54 -6.85 -13.00 -4.37
CA ALA A 54 -6.69 -14.31 -4.97
C ALA A 54 -5.29 -14.42 -5.61
N LYS A 55 -4.51 -15.41 -5.15
CA LYS A 55 -3.15 -15.65 -5.64
C LYS A 55 -3.11 -16.12 -7.10
N GLY A 56 -4.18 -16.78 -7.56
CA GLY A 56 -4.22 -17.48 -8.84
C GLY A 56 -3.50 -18.83 -8.80
N PHE A 57 -3.11 -19.35 -9.96
CA PHE A 57 -2.54 -20.69 -10.10
C PHE A 57 -1.04 -20.73 -9.80
N LEU A 58 -0.52 -21.93 -9.54
CA LEU A 58 0.91 -22.16 -9.39
C LEU A 58 1.57 -22.17 -10.77
N GLN A 59 2.60 -21.35 -10.92
CA GLN A 59 3.43 -21.28 -12.13
C GLN A 59 4.68 -22.15 -12.00
N ALA A 60 5.34 -22.43 -13.13
CA ALA A 60 6.62 -23.13 -13.21
C ALA A 60 7.67 -22.31 -13.97
N GLY A 61 8.94 -22.71 -13.87
CA GLY A 61 10.05 -22.07 -14.60
C GLY A 61 10.16 -20.56 -14.35
N VAL A 62 10.50 -19.81 -15.40
CA VAL A 62 10.68 -18.34 -15.30
C VAL A 62 9.38 -17.61 -14.93
N ALA A 63 8.21 -18.12 -15.34
CA ALA A 63 6.92 -17.55 -14.94
C ALA A 63 6.69 -17.62 -13.42
N LYS A 64 7.17 -18.70 -12.77
CA LYS A 64 7.18 -18.80 -11.30
C LYS A 64 8.09 -17.76 -10.67
N THR A 65 9.30 -17.60 -11.21
CA THR A 65 10.27 -16.59 -10.74
C THR A 65 9.65 -15.19 -10.83
N TYR A 66 9.06 -14.84 -11.97
CA TYR A 66 8.41 -13.55 -12.19
C TYR A 66 7.26 -13.31 -11.21
N LYS A 67 6.35 -14.27 -11.07
CA LYS A 67 5.20 -14.16 -10.16
C LYS A 67 5.64 -14.05 -8.70
N ASN A 68 6.62 -14.84 -8.26
CA ASN A 68 7.15 -14.76 -6.90
C ASN A 68 7.80 -13.40 -6.65
N TRP A 69 8.56 -12.89 -7.62
CA TRP A 69 9.22 -11.61 -7.51
C TRP A 69 8.24 -10.44 -7.47
N ALA A 70 7.09 -10.54 -8.15
CA ALA A 70 5.99 -9.57 -8.01
C ALA A 70 5.55 -9.41 -6.55
N TYR A 71 5.44 -10.51 -5.80
CA TYR A 71 5.10 -10.52 -4.38
C TYR A 71 6.22 -10.08 -3.43
N VAL A 72 7.46 -10.08 -3.90
CA VAL A 72 8.59 -9.53 -3.13
C VAL A 72 8.71 -8.03 -3.34
N ALA A 73 8.51 -7.58 -4.58
CA ALA A 73 8.77 -6.21 -4.96
C ALA A 73 7.58 -5.26 -4.75
N ASN A 74 6.37 -5.66 -5.18
CA ASN A 74 5.29 -4.70 -5.44
C ASN A 74 3.91 -5.14 -4.96
N LEU A 75 3.67 -6.44 -4.77
CA LEU A 75 2.39 -6.96 -4.31
C LEU A 75 2.44 -7.30 -2.82
N PRO A 76 1.33 -7.09 -2.09
CA PRO A 76 1.22 -7.55 -0.72
C PRO A 76 1.32 -9.08 -0.67
N ALA A 77 1.92 -9.60 0.40
CA ALA A 77 2.06 -11.03 0.59
C ALA A 77 0.69 -11.74 0.42
N PRO A 78 0.61 -12.93 -0.22
CA PRO A 78 -0.68 -13.59 -0.47
C PRO A 78 -1.51 -13.83 0.79
N GLU A 79 -0.83 -13.96 1.93
CA GLU A 79 -1.44 -14.22 3.23
C GLU A 79 -1.72 -12.95 4.05
N SER A 80 -1.44 -11.76 3.52
CA SER A 80 -1.76 -10.51 4.22
C SER A 80 -3.25 -10.20 4.10
N PRO A 81 -3.84 -9.50 5.09
CA PRO A 81 -5.11 -8.84 4.87
C PRO A 81 -4.99 -7.83 3.72
N ILE A 82 -6.12 -7.43 3.15
CA ILE A 82 -6.15 -6.31 2.21
C ILE A 82 -5.97 -5.02 3.01
N TRP A 83 -4.93 -4.25 2.68
CA TRP A 83 -4.61 -3.00 3.36
C TRP A 83 -5.29 -1.82 2.66
N LEU A 84 -5.75 -0.84 3.42
CA LEU A 84 -6.29 0.42 2.93
C LEU A 84 -5.32 1.53 3.34
N SER A 85 -4.65 2.13 2.36
CA SER A 85 -3.64 3.15 2.62
C SER A 85 -4.26 4.53 2.72
N ALA A 86 -3.99 5.26 3.81
CA ALA A 86 -4.39 6.66 3.93
C ALA A 86 -3.16 7.57 3.92
N VAL A 87 -3.18 8.55 3.02
CA VAL A 87 -2.08 9.49 2.79
C VAL A 87 -2.25 10.69 3.72
N PRO A 88 -1.23 11.11 4.49
CA PRO A 88 -1.35 12.31 5.32
C PRO A 88 -1.75 13.54 4.49
N GLU A 89 -2.60 14.42 5.05
CA GLU A 89 -3.23 15.56 4.35
C GLU A 89 -2.24 16.40 3.51
N ARG A 90 -1.05 16.68 4.05
CA ARG A 90 0.00 17.46 3.38
C ARG A 90 0.62 16.81 2.13
N PHE A 91 0.33 15.53 1.89
CA PHE A 91 0.83 14.74 0.77
C PHE A 91 -0.27 14.38 -0.24
N VAL A 92 -1.53 14.74 0.03
CA VAL A 92 -2.64 14.51 -0.90
C VAL A 92 -2.39 15.24 -2.23
N GLY A 93 -2.57 14.52 -3.34
CA GLY A 93 -2.35 15.05 -4.69
C GLY A 93 -0.88 15.13 -5.12
N LYS A 94 0.07 14.70 -4.29
CA LYS A 94 1.48 14.58 -4.69
C LYS A 94 1.71 13.22 -5.34
N ALA A 95 2.34 13.21 -6.51
CA ALA A 95 2.53 12.00 -7.32
C ALA A 95 3.37 10.94 -6.60
N THR A 96 4.52 11.34 -6.03
CA THR A 96 5.36 10.49 -5.19
C THR A 96 5.81 11.31 -4.00
N PHE A 97 5.80 10.69 -2.83
CA PHE A 97 6.43 11.23 -1.63
C PHE A 97 7.14 10.08 -0.92
N GLY A 98 8.35 10.37 -0.46
CA GLY A 98 9.12 9.48 0.39
C GLY A 98 9.27 10.11 1.77
N CYS A 99 9.44 9.26 2.77
CA CYS A 99 9.83 9.70 4.09
C CYS A 99 11.36 9.74 4.14
N ALA A 100 11.92 10.90 4.48
CA ALA A 100 13.35 11.00 4.65
C ALA A 100 13.78 10.26 5.91
N ASP A 101 14.87 9.49 5.84
CA ASP A 101 15.45 8.72 6.94
C ASP A 101 16.15 9.65 7.95
N LEU A 102 15.36 10.44 8.69
CA LEU A 102 15.83 11.37 9.71
C LEU A 102 14.88 11.38 10.90
N GLY A 103 15.41 11.39 12.12
CA GLY A 103 14.61 11.48 13.34
C GLY A 103 14.21 12.93 13.64
N VAL A 104 12.93 13.26 13.53
CA VAL A 104 12.36 14.54 13.97
C VAL A 104 11.79 14.37 15.38
N PRO A 105 12.37 14.98 16.42
CA PRO A 105 11.85 14.87 17.77
C PRO A 105 10.59 15.73 17.95
N HIS A 106 9.64 15.21 18.71
CA HIS A 106 8.40 15.88 19.06
C HIS A 106 8.12 15.77 20.54
N GLU A 107 7.39 16.75 21.06
CA GLU A 107 6.96 16.78 22.45
C GLU A 107 5.49 17.17 22.57
N LEU A 108 4.79 16.58 23.55
CA LEU A 108 3.40 16.89 23.84
C LEU A 108 3.22 17.11 25.33
N ALA A 109 3.13 18.38 25.72
CA ALA A 109 2.93 18.78 27.10
C ALA A 109 1.60 18.25 27.68
N PRO A 110 1.47 18.16 29.01
CA PRO A 110 0.23 17.75 29.67
C PRO A 110 -0.99 18.53 29.19
N SER A 111 -2.12 17.84 29.04
CA SER A 111 -3.41 18.39 28.55
C SER A 111 -3.39 18.95 27.12
N ARG A 112 -2.30 18.81 26.37
CA ARG A 112 -2.21 19.16 24.95
C ARG A 112 -2.61 17.99 24.07
N GLU A 113 -2.92 18.30 22.81
CA GLU A 113 -3.25 17.32 21.79
C GLU A 113 -2.60 17.63 20.45
N VAL A 114 -2.42 16.56 19.68
CA VAL A 114 -2.05 16.60 18.27
C VAL A 114 -3.16 15.92 17.49
N ARG A 115 -3.61 16.55 16.41
CA ARG A 115 -4.64 16.04 15.51
C ARG A 115 -4.07 16.00 14.10
N GLN A 116 -4.21 14.87 13.42
CA GLN A 116 -3.81 14.69 12.02
C GLN A 116 -4.94 14.11 11.19
N ARG A 117 -4.95 14.45 9.90
CA ARG A 117 -5.87 13.92 8.91
C ARG A 117 -5.10 13.13 7.86
N HIS A 118 -5.66 12.00 7.49
CA HIS A 118 -5.18 11.12 6.44
C HIS A 118 -6.31 10.90 5.44
N HIS A 119 -6.00 11.01 4.16
CA HIS A 119 -6.92 10.81 3.07
C HIS A 119 -6.81 9.40 2.55
N TRP A 120 -7.87 8.63 2.69
CA TRP A 120 -8.05 7.40 1.94
C TRP A 120 -8.71 7.75 0.61
N ASP A 121 -8.14 7.33 -0.50
CA ASP A 121 -8.63 7.61 -1.86
C ASP A 121 -9.70 6.62 -2.35
N GLY A 122 -10.17 5.73 -1.46
CA GLY A 122 -11.15 4.72 -1.80
C GLY A 122 -10.53 3.41 -2.33
N GLN A 123 -9.21 3.23 -2.27
CA GLN A 123 -8.49 2.08 -2.87
C GLN A 123 -7.80 1.17 -1.85
N ALA A 124 -7.45 -0.04 -2.28
CA ALA A 124 -6.84 -1.10 -1.46
C ALA A 124 -5.30 -1.07 -1.43
N ALA A 125 -4.73 0.14 -1.52
CA ALA A 125 -3.38 0.50 -1.96
C ALA A 125 -3.38 1.05 -3.41
N PRO A 126 -2.48 2.00 -3.75
CA PRO A 126 -2.57 2.82 -4.96
C PRO A 126 -2.60 2.04 -6.28
N ASP A 127 -2.08 0.82 -6.28
CA ASP A 127 -1.89 0.01 -7.48
C ASP A 127 -2.75 -1.26 -7.53
N LEU A 128 -3.64 -1.49 -6.54
CA LEU A 128 -4.38 -2.76 -6.42
C LEU A 128 -5.87 -2.68 -6.81
N GLY A 129 -6.35 -1.50 -7.17
CA GLY A 129 -7.74 -1.32 -7.53
C GLY A 129 -8.65 -1.03 -6.34
N LEU A 130 -9.96 -1.12 -6.60
CA LEU A 130 -10.97 -0.99 -5.57
C LEU A 130 -10.89 -2.19 -4.61
N PRO A 131 -11.02 -1.99 -3.28
CA PRO A 131 -11.22 -3.09 -2.34
C PRO A 131 -12.55 -3.81 -2.59
N PRO A 132 -12.73 -5.05 -2.08
CA PRO A 132 -14.03 -5.70 -2.05
C PRO A 132 -15.01 -4.99 -1.11
N ASN A 133 -16.31 -5.27 -1.24
CA ASN A 133 -17.31 -4.89 -0.25
C ASN A 133 -17.13 -5.72 1.03
N GLY A 134 -17.31 -5.11 2.20
CA GLY A 134 -17.30 -5.85 3.47
C GLY A 134 -16.74 -5.08 4.67
N PRO A 135 -16.53 -5.75 5.80
CA PRO A 135 -15.97 -5.13 7.00
C PRO A 135 -14.51 -4.74 6.79
N ALA A 136 -14.12 -3.63 7.42
CA ALA A 136 -12.76 -3.16 7.56
C ALA A 136 -12.54 -2.64 9.00
N GLU A 137 -11.28 -2.58 9.41
CA GLU A 137 -10.87 -1.95 10.67
C GLU A 137 -9.83 -0.88 10.36
N TRP A 138 -10.12 0.37 10.70
CA TRP A 138 -9.14 1.45 10.68
C TRP A 138 -8.36 1.45 11.99
N ILE A 139 -7.04 1.39 11.88
CA ILE A 139 -6.11 1.25 12.99
C ILE A 139 -5.30 2.54 13.09
N GLY A 140 -5.42 3.22 14.24
CA GLY A 140 -4.55 4.33 14.61
C GLY A 140 -3.39 3.80 15.45
N THR A 141 -2.15 4.07 15.05
CA THR A 141 -0.95 3.56 15.75
C THR A 141 -0.03 4.70 16.17
N PHE A 142 0.23 4.81 17.47
CA PHE A 142 1.26 5.69 18.04
C PHE A 142 2.44 4.83 18.51
N GLN A 143 3.53 4.86 17.75
CA GLN A 143 4.72 4.04 17.99
C GLN A 143 5.80 4.82 18.73
N THR A 144 6.72 4.07 19.37
CA THR A 144 8.02 4.55 19.84
C THR A 144 7.96 5.89 20.59
N TRP A 145 7.48 5.86 21.82
CA TRP A 145 7.28 7.05 22.65
C TRP A 145 7.79 6.87 24.08
N TRP A 146 8.04 7.99 24.74
CA TRP A 146 8.55 8.07 26.10
C TRP A 146 7.76 9.12 26.89
N ARG A 147 7.80 9.00 28.22
CA ARG A 147 7.58 10.15 29.10
C ARG A 147 8.90 10.85 29.31
N GLN A 148 8.89 12.16 29.45
CA GLN A 148 10.10 12.93 29.77
C GLN A 148 10.77 12.46 31.07
N ALA A 149 10.01 11.90 32.01
CA ALA A 149 10.52 11.35 33.27
C ALA A 149 11.03 9.90 33.17
N ASP A 150 10.89 9.23 32.02
CA ASP A 150 11.42 7.88 31.86
C ASP A 150 12.96 7.91 31.82
N PRO A 151 13.68 6.98 32.49
CA PRO A 151 15.14 6.91 32.42
C PRO A 151 15.63 6.70 30.99
N GLY A 152 16.57 7.55 30.53
CA GLY A 152 17.12 7.46 29.18
C GLY A 152 16.23 8.06 28.08
N ALA A 153 15.15 8.76 28.44
CA ALA A 153 14.27 9.43 27.48
C ALA A 153 14.98 10.51 26.63
N GLU A 154 16.06 11.09 27.14
CA GLU A 154 16.94 12.02 26.42
C GLU A 154 17.79 11.34 25.34
N PHE A 155 18.02 10.03 25.47
CA PHE A 155 18.76 9.20 24.52
C PHE A 155 17.85 8.30 23.66
N ALA A 156 16.52 8.44 23.80
CA ALA A 156 15.54 7.60 23.14
C ALA A 156 15.74 6.09 23.43
N GLU A 157 16.21 5.77 24.62
CA GLU A 157 16.39 4.39 25.07
C GLU A 157 15.09 3.85 25.65
N ASN A 158 14.84 2.54 25.50
CA ASN A 158 13.72 1.84 26.14
C ASN A 158 12.33 2.48 25.89
N PRO A 159 11.88 2.59 24.61
CA PRO A 159 10.57 3.12 24.30
C PRO A 159 9.46 2.30 24.96
N ARG A 160 8.35 2.97 25.27
CA ARG A 160 7.13 2.31 25.75
C ARG A 160 6.41 1.59 24.62
N ASP A 161 5.57 0.63 25.02
CA ASP A 161 4.73 -0.13 24.09
C ASP A 161 3.88 0.80 23.19
N PRO A 162 3.73 0.46 21.90
CA PRO A 162 2.85 1.20 21.01
C PRO A 162 1.41 1.26 21.54
N LEU A 163 0.77 2.42 21.34
CA LEU A 163 -0.68 2.52 21.56
C LEU A 163 -1.40 2.32 20.23
N LEU A 164 -2.44 1.49 20.28
CA LEU A 164 -3.32 1.24 19.14
C LEU A 164 -4.76 1.58 19.49
N VAL A 165 -5.49 2.16 18.53
CA VAL A 165 -6.95 2.34 18.57
C VAL A 165 -7.55 1.77 17.29
N ARG A 166 -8.77 1.24 17.38
CA ARG A 166 -9.46 0.56 16.30
C ARG A 166 -10.84 1.15 16.07
N LEU A 167 -11.17 1.39 14.81
CA LEU A 167 -12.49 1.84 14.36
C LEU A 167 -13.04 0.86 13.34
N PRO A 168 -14.06 0.07 13.71
CA PRO A 168 -14.79 -0.76 12.76
C PRO A 168 -15.48 0.12 11.70
N ALA A 169 -15.31 -0.23 10.43
CA ALA A 169 -15.93 0.44 9.30
C ALA A 169 -16.49 -0.58 8.30
N GLY A 170 -17.55 -0.21 7.58
CA GLY A 170 -17.99 -0.94 6.38
C GLY A 170 -17.43 -0.31 5.12
N ILE A 171 -17.01 -1.13 4.15
CA ILE A 171 -16.67 -0.71 2.78
C ILE A 171 -17.81 -1.13 1.84
N VAL A 172 -18.36 -0.16 1.11
CA VAL A 172 -19.43 -0.37 0.12
C VAL A 172 -19.05 0.19 -1.25
N GLY A 173 -19.69 -0.28 -2.32
CA GLY A 173 -19.34 0.10 -3.70
C GLY A 173 -17.99 -0.47 -4.16
N GLY A 174 -17.49 -1.50 -3.48
CA GLY A 174 -16.22 -2.17 -3.80
C GLY A 174 -16.26 -2.94 -5.12
N ARG A 175 -15.10 -3.49 -5.51
CA ARG A 175 -14.92 -4.25 -6.76
C ARG A 175 -15.90 -5.42 -6.90
N ASP A 176 -16.14 -5.81 -8.14
CA ASP A 176 -16.81 -7.07 -8.47
C ASP A 176 -15.94 -8.25 -7.98
N PRO A 177 -16.50 -9.20 -7.18
CA PRO A 177 -15.79 -10.39 -6.74
C PRO A 177 -15.27 -11.28 -7.87
N GLY A 178 -15.89 -11.23 -9.05
CA GLY A 178 -15.50 -11.97 -10.25
C GLY A 178 -14.30 -11.38 -10.99
N MET A 179 -13.89 -10.15 -10.68
CA MET A 179 -12.70 -9.55 -11.27
C MET A 179 -11.43 -10.30 -10.84
N LEU A 180 -10.46 -10.43 -11.76
CA LEU A 180 -9.13 -10.96 -11.46
C LEU A 180 -8.41 -10.12 -10.41
N SER A 181 -7.80 -10.77 -9.42
CA SER A 181 -6.78 -10.16 -8.54
C SER A 181 -5.44 -10.04 -9.27
N ALA A 182 -4.49 -9.26 -8.74
CA ALA A 182 -3.17 -9.06 -9.36
C ALA A 182 -2.46 -10.38 -9.69
N GLY A 183 -2.48 -11.36 -8.77
CA GLY A 183 -1.85 -12.67 -9.00
C GLY A 183 -2.48 -13.47 -10.15
N GLN A 184 -3.79 -13.35 -10.35
CA GLN A 184 -4.49 -13.97 -11.48
C GLN A 184 -4.27 -13.20 -12.79
N ALA A 185 -4.16 -11.87 -12.74
CA ALA A 185 -3.78 -11.07 -13.90
C ALA A 185 -2.36 -11.41 -14.37
N ILE A 186 -1.42 -11.66 -13.45
CA ILE A 186 -0.09 -12.19 -13.78
C ILE A 186 -0.20 -13.54 -14.49
N ASP A 187 -1.07 -14.45 -14.02
CA ASP A 187 -1.26 -15.75 -14.67
C ASP A 187 -1.69 -15.62 -16.13
N VAL A 188 -2.57 -14.67 -16.43
CA VAL A 188 -2.97 -14.35 -17.80
C VAL A 188 -1.79 -13.76 -18.57
N ALA A 189 -1.11 -12.76 -18.01
CA ALA A 189 -0.05 -12.02 -18.70
C ALA A 189 1.12 -12.92 -19.13
N VAL A 190 1.56 -13.86 -18.28
CA VAL A 190 2.70 -14.75 -18.60
C VAL A 190 2.39 -15.77 -19.70
N THR A 191 1.12 -15.88 -20.12
CA THR A 191 0.73 -16.67 -21.30
C THR A 191 0.83 -15.89 -22.61
N VAL A 192 0.96 -14.56 -22.54
CA VAL A 192 1.09 -13.71 -23.73
C VAL A 192 2.46 -13.94 -24.38
N PRO A 193 2.53 -14.30 -25.68
CA PRO A 193 3.77 -14.67 -26.35
C PRO A 193 4.90 -13.64 -26.20
N ALA A 194 4.57 -12.35 -26.31
CA ALA A 194 5.51 -11.25 -26.15
C ALA A 194 6.20 -11.23 -24.78
N LEU A 195 5.42 -11.30 -23.70
CA LEU A 195 5.96 -11.27 -22.34
C LEU A 195 6.70 -12.57 -22.02
N ARG A 196 6.15 -13.71 -22.47
CA ARG A 196 6.79 -15.01 -22.31
C ARG A 196 8.18 -15.04 -22.95
N ALA A 197 8.29 -14.58 -24.20
CA ALA A 197 9.57 -14.54 -24.90
C ALA A 197 10.59 -13.63 -24.19
N LEU A 198 10.15 -12.48 -23.68
CA LEU A 198 11.01 -11.58 -22.91
C LEU A 198 11.52 -12.24 -21.62
N LEU A 199 10.64 -12.94 -20.89
CA LEU A 199 11.02 -13.68 -19.68
C LEU A 199 11.97 -14.84 -19.99
N GLU A 200 11.71 -15.61 -21.04
CA GLU A 200 12.58 -16.73 -21.43
C GLU A 200 13.98 -16.26 -21.87
N ALA A 201 14.07 -15.10 -22.52
CA ALA A 201 15.35 -14.46 -22.87
C ALA A 201 16.10 -13.88 -21.66
N ASN A 202 15.37 -13.55 -20.58
CA ASN A 202 15.90 -12.92 -19.36
C ASN A 202 15.47 -13.69 -18.11
N PRO A 203 16.00 -14.91 -17.90
CA PRO A 203 15.51 -15.81 -16.86
C PRO A 203 15.89 -15.39 -15.43
N SER A 204 16.85 -14.48 -15.26
CA SER A 204 17.31 -14.00 -13.96
C SER A 204 16.63 -12.70 -13.57
N ILE A 205 16.27 -12.58 -12.28
CA ILE A 205 15.76 -11.32 -11.71
C ILE A 205 16.76 -10.17 -11.83
N GLN A 206 18.06 -10.48 -12.00
CA GLN A 206 19.11 -9.48 -12.16
C GLN A 206 19.08 -8.80 -13.52
N ASP A 207 18.38 -9.38 -14.51
CA ASP A 207 18.26 -8.84 -15.87
C ASP A 207 17.09 -7.84 -15.99
N TRP A 208 16.28 -7.72 -14.94
CA TRP A 208 15.03 -6.97 -14.93
C TRP A 208 15.22 -5.58 -14.34
N ASP A 209 14.68 -4.58 -15.01
CA ASP A 209 14.54 -3.23 -14.47
C ASP A 209 13.44 -3.23 -13.41
N MET A 210 13.77 -2.70 -12.24
CA MET A 210 12.94 -2.81 -11.04
C MET A 210 12.40 -1.44 -10.64
N PRO A 211 11.12 -1.36 -10.20
CA PRO A 211 10.16 -2.45 -10.00
C PRO A 211 9.49 -2.98 -11.29
N ILE A 212 9.18 -4.28 -11.34
CA ILE A 212 8.34 -4.83 -12.41
C ILE A 212 6.94 -4.18 -12.40
N THR A 213 6.27 -4.10 -13.55
CA THR A 213 4.96 -3.43 -13.60
C THR A 213 3.85 -4.39 -13.18
N THR A 214 3.15 -4.07 -12.09
CA THR A 214 1.92 -4.77 -11.68
C THR A 214 1.00 -3.76 -10.99
N ARG A 215 0.11 -3.14 -11.76
CA ARG A 215 -0.79 -2.10 -11.23
C ARG A 215 -2.16 -2.11 -11.89
N PHE A 216 -3.16 -1.62 -11.18
CA PHE A 216 -4.51 -1.41 -11.69
C PHE A 216 -4.70 0.02 -12.21
N ASP A 217 -4.99 0.16 -13.51
CA ASP A 217 -5.32 1.45 -14.16
C ASP A 217 -6.79 1.78 -13.89
N HIS A 218 -7.04 2.58 -12.83
CA HIS A 218 -8.39 2.94 -12.39
C HIS A 218 -9.25 3.60 -13.47
N PRO A 219 -8.80 4.65 -14.18
CA PRO A 219 -9.58 5.27 -15.25
C PRO A 219 -10.04 4.31 -16.35
N ARG A 220 -9.25 3.27 -16.63
CA ARG A 220 -9.55 2.29 -17.68
C ARG A 220 -10.14 0.98 -17.15
N ALA A 221 -10.11 0.77 -15.83
CA ALA A 221 -10.44 -0.49 -15.17
C ALA A 221 -9.66 -1.69 -15.73
N LEU A 222 -8.36 -1.52 -16.00
CA LEU A 222 -7.48 -2.55 -16.58
C LEU A 222 -6.33 -2.91 -15.65
N TRP A 223 -5.95 -4.18 -15.59
CA TRP A 223 -4.65 -4.57 -15.07
C TRP A 223 -3.55 -4.23 -16.07
N GLN A 224 -2.44 -3.71 -15.57
CA GLN A 224 -1.21 -3.48 -16.31
C GLN A 224 -0.13 -4.37 -15.72
N ILE A 225 0.28 -5.39 -16.49
CA ILE A 225 1.30 -6.37 -16.10
C ILE A 225 2.43 -6.30 -17.10
N GLY A 226 3.66 -6.11 -16.64
CA GLY A 226 4.76 -5.94 -17.56
C GLY A 226 6.13 -6.12 -16.94
N LEU A 227 7.10 -6.21 -17.82
CA LEU A 227 8.50 -6.30 -17.51
C LEU A 227 9.25 -5.28 -18.36
N LYS A 228 10.16 -4.56 -17.73
CA LYS A 228 11.23 -3.85 -18.42
C LYS A 228 12.55 -4.52 -18.04
N THR A 229 13.47 -4.64 -18.98
CA THR A 229 14.80 -5.22 -18.76
C THR A 229 15.86 -4.11 -18.68
N ASN A 230 17.02 -4.43 -18.13
CA ASN A 230 18.09 -3.45 -17.88
C ASN A 230 18.66 -2.81 -19.16
N ASP A 231 18.60 -3.54 -20.27
CA ASP A 231 18.96 -3.07 -21.61
C ASP A 231 17.83 -2.27 -22.29
N GLY A 232 16.72 -2.04 -21.59
CA GLY A 232 15.66 -1.09 -21.96
C GLY A 232 14.47 -1.69 -22.69
N PHE A 233 14.43 -3.00 -22.97
CA PHE A 233 13.24 -3.62 -23.56
C PHE A 233 12.09 -3.64 -22.59
N SER A 234 10.89 -3.36 -23.09
CA SER A 234 9.70 -3.39 -22.27
C SER A 234 8.57 -4.14 -22.97
N VAL A 235 7.84 -4.94 -22.20
CA VAL A 235 6.54 -5.48 -22.59
C VAL A 235 5.54 -5.15 -21.50
N LEU A 236 4.43 -4.53 -21.90
CA LEU A 236 3.29 -4.22 -21.05
C LEU A 236 2.03 -4.86 -21.62
N VAL A 237 1.39 -5.71 -20.83
CA VAL A 237 0.13 -6.37 -21.14
C VAL A 237 -1.00 -5.68 -20.37
N GLN A 238 -2.05 -5.26 -21.07
CA GLN A 238 -3.26 -4.71 -20.49
C GLN A 238 -4.37 -5.78 -20.50
N ILE A 239 -4.94 -6.07 -19.34
CA ILE A 239 -5.91 -7.16 -19.15
C ILE A 239 -7.22 -6.62 -18.58
N GLU A 240 -8.33 -6.98 -19.22
CA GLU A 240 -9.67 -6.74 -18.69
C GLU A 240 -9.94 -7.70 -17.52
N PRO A 241 -10.22 -7.21 -16.30
CA PRO A 241 -10.27 -8.04 -15.11
C PRO A 241 -11.50 -8.95 -15.06
N LEU A 242 -12.60 -8.66 -15.75
CA LEU A 242 -13.82 -9.48 -15.69
C LEU A 242 -13.76 -10.70 -16.62
N THR A 243 -13.20 -10.53 -17.81
CA THR A 243 -13.20 -11.55 -18.87
C THR A 243 -11.86 -12.26 -19.00
N ALA A 244 -10.82 -11.77 -18.30
CA ALA A 244 -9.42 -12.15 -18.51
C ALA A 244 -8.89 -11.87 -19.92
N ALA A 245 -9.59 -11.05 -20.72
CA ALA A 245 -9.17 -10.73 -22.07
C ALA A 245 -7.93 -9.82 -22.09
N VAL A 246 -6.96 -10.14 -22.96
CA VAL A 246 -5.85 -9.24 -23.25
C VAL A 246 -6.35 -8.15 -24.20
N VAL A 247 -6.43 -6.92 -23.70
CA VAL A 247 -6.94 -5.77 -24.43
C VAL A 247 -5.86 -5.15 -25.31
N ARG A 248 -4.62 -5.13 -24.82
CA ARG A 248 -3.48 -4.54 -25.53
C ARG A 248 -2.17 -5.14 -25.07
N VAL A 249 -1.24 -5.26 -26.00
CA VAL A 249 0.18 -5.51 -25.72
C VAL A 249 0.96 -4.33 -26.27
N VAL A 250 1.73 -3.67 -25.42
CA VAL A 250 2.68 -2.60 -25.80
C VAL A 250 4.07 -3.18 -25.68
N GLN A 251 4.88 -2.99 -26.73
CA GLN A 251 6.28 -3.40 -26.75
C GLN A 251 7.09 -2.21 -27.22
N ASP A 252 8.11 -1.82 -26.46
CA ASP A 252 9.10 -0.87 -26.97
C ASP A 252 10.13 -1.63 -27.83
N PRO A 253 10.39 -1.19 -29.08
CA PRO A 253 11.34 -1.86 -29.95
C PRO A 253 12.79 -1.59 -29.52
N PHE A 254 13.67 -2.51 -29.92
CA PHE A 254 15.12 -2.33 -30.02
C PHE A 254 15.40 -1.00 -30.75
N PRO A 255 16.33 -0.12 -30.31
CA PRO A 255 17.04 0.68 -31.29
C PRO A 255 17.86 -0.32 -32.10
N ALA A 256 17.36 -0.72 -33.27
CA ALA A 256 18.07 -1.66 -34.14
C ALA A 256 19.56 -1.25 -34.24
N PRO A 257 20.51 -2.18 -34.11
CA PRO A 257 21.90 -1.88 -34.40
C PRO A 257 22.09 -1.39 -35.84
#